data_AF-A0A9E5MZJ0-F1
#
_entry.id   AF-A0A9E5MZJ0-F1
#
_cell.length_a   1.000
_cell.length_b   1.000
_cell.length_c   1.000
_cell.angle_alpha   90.00
_cell.angle_beta   90.00
_cell.angle_gamma   90.00
#
_symmetry.space_group_name_H-M   'P 1'
#
loop_
_entity.id
_entity.type
_entity.pdbx_description
1 polymer ?
#
loop_
_entity_poly.entity_id
_entity_poly.type
_entity_poly.pdbx_seq_one_letter_code
_entity_poly.pdbx_strand_id
1 'polypeptide(L)' 'AGHGHPSEKPGGVPGDLHVRVFSQRDPRFERRGPHLWREVTIPLVDAVLGTQLETPTLSGQATVTVPPGSQPG' A
#
# COMPACT_ATOMS: atom_id res chain seq x y z
N ALA A 1 20.83 0.74 21.55
CA ALA A 1 21.16 -0.53 22.23
C ALA A 1 20.76 -0.42 23.69
N GLY A 2 20.37 -1.53 24.33
CA GLY A 2 19.95 -1.55 25.75
C GLY A 2 18.46 -1.30 26.00
N HIS A 3 17.61 -1.51 24.99
CA HIS A 3 16.13 -1.41 25.10
C HIS A 3 15.44 -2.79 25.26
N GLY A 4 16.21 -3.87 25.28
CA GLY A 4 15.71 -5.21 25.55
C GLY A 4 15.68 -5.50 27.05
N HIS A 5 15.68 -6.79 27.39
CA HIS A 5 15.62 -7.21 28.78
C HIS A 5 16.84 -6.75 29.58
N PRO A 6 16.66 -6.45 30.89
CA PRO A 6 17.79 -6.16 31.77
C PRO A 6 18.74 -7.36 31.85
N SER A 7 20.04 -7.08 32.05
CA SER A 7 21.04 -8.11 32.30
C SER A 7 20.81 -8.77 33.66
N GLU A 8 20.94 -10.10 33.72
CA GLU A 8 20.86 -10.87 34.97
C GLU A 8 22.03 -10.58 35.92
N LYS A 9 23.16 -10.08 35.41
CA LYS A 9 24.33 -9.71 36.21
C LYS A 9 24.32 -8.23 36.58
N PRO A 10 24.62 -7.85 37.84
CA PRO A 10 24.81 -6.46 38.26
C PRO A 10 25.88 -5.77 37.40
N GLY A 11 25.54 -4.61 36.83
CA GLY A 11 26.42 -3.85 35.94
C GLY A 11 26.53 -4.38 34.50
N GLY A 12 25.82 -5.46 34.15
CA GLY A 12 25.78 -5.94 32.77
C GLY A 12 24.90 -5.08 31.86
N VAL A 13 25.20 -5.07 30.57
CA VAL A 13 24.49 -4.27 29.56
C VAL A 13 23.13 -4.92 29.26
N PRO A 14 22.02 -4.16 29.23
CA PRO A 14 20.73 -4.71 28.81
C PRO A 14 20.76 -5.21 27.36
N GLY A 15 19.93 -6.20 27.05
CA GLY A 15 19.80 -6.71 25.69
C GLY A 15 19.19 -5.69 24.72
N ASP A 16 18.95 -6.12 23.48
CA ASP A 16 18.36 -5.28 22.44
C ASP A 16 16.95 -5.71 22.07
N LEU A 17 16.12 -4.73 21.72
CA LEU A 17 14.78 -4.94 21.20
C LEU A 17 14.80 -4.87 19.67
N HIS A 18 14.35 -5.94 19.03
CA HIS A 18 14.15 -5.99 17.58
C HIS A 18 12.66 -5.87 17.26
N VAL A 19 12.29 -4.83 16.52
CA VAL A 19 10.92 -4.64 16.05
C VAL A 19 10.82 -5.08 14.59
N ARG A 20 9.89 -6.00 14.31
CA ARG A 20 9.51 -6.39 12.95
C ARG A 20 8.15 -5.79 12.64
N VAL A 21 8.08 -5.01 11.58
CA VAL A 21 6.81 -4.40 11.13
C VAL A 21 6.20 -5.29 10.05
N PHE A 22 4.93 -5.61 10.23
CA PHE A 22 4.12 -6.28 9.23
C PHE A 22 2.95 -5.37 8.87
N SER A 23 2.74 -5.14 7.59
CA SER A 23 1.55 -4.42 7.12
C SER A 23 0.40 -5.40 7.00
N GLN A 24 -0.77 -5.03 7.53
CA GLN A 24 -2.00 -5.76 7.27
C GLN A 24 -2.41 -5.57 5.81
N ARG A 25 -3.12 -6.57 5.25
CA ARG A 25 -3.64 -6.48 3.89
C ARG A 25 -4.74 -5.41 3.83
N ASP A 26 -4.59 -4.48 2.89
CA ASP A 26 -5.66 -3.53 2.55
C ASP A 26 -6.49 -4.14 1.41
N PRO A 27 -7.83 -4.25 1.52
CA PRO A 27 -8.66 -4.78 0.44
C PRO A 27 -8.71 -3.88 -0.79
N ARG A 28 -8.34 -2.59 -0.65
CA ARG A 28 -8.36 -1.62 -1.74
C ARG A 28 -7.10 -1.64 -2.59
N PHE A 29 -5.99 -2.14 -2.03
CA PHE A 29 -4.67 -2.05 -2.65
C PHE A 29 -3.84 -3.31 -2.45
N GLU A 30 -3.13 -3.72 -3.49
CA GLU A 30 -2.07 -4.70 -3.42
C GLU A 30 -0.71 -3.99 -3.49
N ARG A 31 0.15 -4.20 -2.49
CA ARG A 31 1.51 -3.65 -2.51
C ARG A 31 2.46 -4.59 -3.24
N ARG A 32 3.02 -4.10 -4.36
CA ARG A 32 4.06 -4.79 -5.14
C ARG A 32 5.36 -3.97 -5.04
N GLY A 33 6.19 -4.31 -4.05
CA GLY A 33 7.43 -3.60 -3.74
C GLY A 33 7.15 -2.14 -3.31
N PRO A 34 7.64 -1.13 -4.06
CA PRO A 34 7.34 0.28 -3.78
C PRO A 34 6.01 0.76 -4.39
N HIS A 35 5.33 -0.05 -5.22
CA HIS A 35 4.11 0.35 -5.91
C HIS A 35 2.85 -0.18 -5.23
N LEU A 36 1.75 0.55 -5.39
CA LEU A 36 0.41 0.12 -5.03
C LEU A 36 -0.41 -0.12 -6.29
N TRP A 37 -1.04 -1.28 -6.34
CA TRP A 37 -1.88 -1.73 -7.44
C TRP A 37 -3.32 -1.83 -6.96
N ARG A 38 -4.24 -1.53 -7.86
CA ARG A 38 -5.68 -1.62 -7.67
C ARG A 38 -6.31 -1.92 -9.02
N GLU A 39 -7.30 -2.78 -9.03
CA GLU A 39 -8.12 -3.03 -10.20
C GLU A 39 -9.39 -2.18 -10.15
N VAL A 40 -9.77 -1.62 -11.30
CA VAL A 40 -10.99 -0.83 -11.46
C VAL A 40 -11.77 -1.42 -12.62
N THR A 41 -13.01 -1.81 -12.37
CA THR A 41 -13.93 -2.18 -13.44
C THR A 41 -14.63 -0.92 -13.94
N ILE A 42 -14.58 -0.71 -15.26
CA ILE A 42 -15.27 0.39 -15.93
C ILE A 42 -16.26 -0.16 -16.97
N PRO A 43 -17.37 0.54 -17.26
CA PRO A 43 -18.26 0.19 -18.36
C PRO A 43 -17.52 0.14 -19.71
N LEU A 44 -17.94 -0.76 -20.59
CA LEU A 44 -17.35 -0.87 -21.94
C LEU A 44 -17.46 0.46 -22.72
N VAL A 45 -18.59 1.14 -22.62
CA VAL A 45 -18.81 2.44 -23.27
C VAL A 45 -17.79 3.49 -22.82
N ASP A 46 -17.46 3.51 -21.52
CA ASP A 46 -16.48 4.44 -20.95
C ASP A 46 -15.05 4.10 -21.40
N ALA A 47 -14.73 2.80 -21.54
CA ALA A 47 -13.46 2.36 -22.10
C ALA A 47 -13.31 2.73 -23.58
N VAL A 48 -14.40 2.62 -24.35
CA VAL A 48 -14.42 2.92 -25.79
C VAL A 48 -14.38 4.42 -26.06
N LEU A 49 -15.19 5.21 -25.34
CA LEU A 49 -15.31 6.66 -25.59
C LEU A 49 -14.32 7.50 -24.76
N GLY A 50 -13.71 6.91 -23.74
CA GLY A 50 -12.90 7.61 -22.76
C GLY A 50 -13.74 8.22 -21.64
N THR A 51 -13.15 8.34 -20.46
CA THR A 51 -13.83 8.88 -19.27
C THR A 51 -12.82 9.47 -18.28
N GLN A 52 -13.31 10.18 -17.26
CA GLN A 52 -12.55 10.49 -16.06
C GLN A 52 -13.19 9.75 -14.89
N LEU A 53 -12.40 9.01 -14.13
CA LEU A 53 -12.87 8.27 -12.96
C LEU A 53 -12.14 8.74 -11.71
N GLU A 54 -12.87 8.83 -10.60
CA GLU A 54 -12.27 9.03 -9.29
C GLU A 54 -11.93 7.69 -8.65
N THR A 55 -10.71 7.61 -8.11
CA THR A 55 -10.21 6.44 -7.41
C THR A 55 -9.64 6.82 -6.05
N PRO A 56 -9.90 6.05 -4.98
CA PRO A 56 -9.22 6.25 -3.71
C PRO A 56 -7.71 6.06 -3.85
N THR A 57 -6.98 6.80 -3.03
CA THR A 57 -5.54 6.66 -2.77
C THR A 57 -5.34 6.39 -1.27
N LEU A 58 -4.09 6.33 -0.81
CA LEU A 58 -3.82 6.22 0.64
C LEU A 58 -4.27 7.46 1.41
N SER A 59 -4.27 8.63 0.78
CA SER A 59 -4.43 9.94 1.45
C SER A 59 -5.69 10.69 1.03
N GLY A 60 -6.51 10.12 0.14
CA GLY A 60 -7.69 10.81 -0.40
C GLY A 60 -8.19 10.17 -1.69
N GLN A 61 -8.53 11.00 -2.67
CA GLN A 61 -8.97 10.58 -4.01
C GLN A 61 -8.05 11.15 -5.08
N ALA A 62 -7.99 10.47 -6.21
CA ALA A 62 -7.32 10.94 -7.42
C ALA A 62 -8.24 10.75 -8.61
N THR A 63 -8.26 11.73 -9.51
CA THR A 63 -8.93 11.63 -10.80
C THR A 63 -7.98 11.01 -11.81
N VAL A 64 -8.42 9.94 -12.48
CA VAL A 64 -7.68 9.24 -13.52
C VAL A 64 -8.43 9.42 -14.84
N THR A 65 -7.72 9.92 -15.84
CA THR A 65 -8.24 10.01 -17.20
C THR A 65 -8.01 8.68 -17.91
N VAL A 66 -9.09 8.07 -18.40
CA VAL A 66 -9.07 6.88 -19.24
C VAL A 66 -9.20 7.32 -20.69
N PRO A 67 -8.17 7.08 -21.53
CA PRO A 67 -8.24 7.40 -22.95
C PRO A 67 -9.32 6.60 -23.70
N PRO A 68 -9.92 7.14 -24.76
CA PRO A 68 -10.79 6.37 -25.64
C PRO A 68 -10.09 5.15 -26.24
N GLY A 69 -10.80 4.04 -26.38
CA GLY A 69 -10.27 2.79 -26.90
C GLY A 69 -9.35 2.04 -25.94
N SER A 70 -9.40 2.35 -24.63
CA SER A 70 -8.60 1.67 -23.61
C SER A 70 -8.89 0.16 -23.60
N GLN A 71 -7.83 -0.65 -23.67
CA GLN A 71 -7.94 -2.11 -23.71
C GLN A 71 -7.90 -2.71 -22.30
N PRO A 72 -8.52 -3.89 -22.08
CA PRO A 72 -8.31 -4.64 -20.85
C PRO A 72 -6.82 -4.99 -20.71
N GLY A 73 -6.33 -4.92 -19.45
CA GLY A 73 -4.95 -5.24 -19.08
C GLY A 73 -4.72 -6.74 -18.89
#